data_AF-A0A2W6DK71-F1
#
_entry.id   AF-A0A2W6DK71-F1
#
_cell.length_a   1.000
_cell.length_b   1.000
_cell.length_c   1.000
_cell.angle_alpha   90.00
_cell.angle_beta   90.00
_cell.angle_gamma   90.00
#
_symmetry.space_group_name_H-M   'P 1'
#
loop_
_entity.id
_entity.type
_entity.pdbx_description
1 polymer ?
#
loop_
_entity_poly.entity_id
_entity_poly.type
_entity_poly.pdbx_seq_one_letter_code
_entity_poly.pdbx_strand_id
1 'polypeptide(L)'
;MEMSATSEELRGRVAEAFARWHDALKQAFATMQSRGLLSVDARPDELAHTRLAAIQGGYLLSTAEQDVLPMVRALELAFTRLRSLAHAPAR
;
A
#
# COMPACT_ATOMS: atom_id res chain seq x y z
N MET A 1 3.83 21.82 28.66
CA MET A 1 4.62 21.48 27.44
C MET A 1 4.74 19.95 27.33
N GLU A 2 3.65 19.20 27.54
CA GLU A 2 3.67 17.71 27.56
C GLU A 2 2.96 17.08 26.33
N MET A 3 2.03 17.80 25.69
CA MET A 3 1.36 17.32 24.47
C MET A 3 2.30 17.13 23.26
N SER A 4 3.47 17.78 23.25
CA SER A 4 4.42 17.71 22.13
C SER A 4 5.20 16.39 22.12
N ALA A 5 5.69 15.92 23.26
CA ALA A 5 6.46 14.68 23.36
C ALA A 5 5.61 13.46 22.98
N THR A 6 4.37 13.38 23.46
CA THR A 6 3.43 12.31 23.10
C THR A 6 3.01 12.38 21.63
N SER A 7 2.90 13.58 21.03
CA SER A 7 2.60 13.72 19.60
C SER A 7 3.73 13.27 18.68
N GLU A 8 4.99 13.53 19.09
CA GLU A 8 6.20 13.06 18.39
C GLU A 8 6.33 11.55 18.49
N GLU A 9 6.19 10.99 19.69
CA GLU A 9 6.24 9.55 19.92
C GLU A 9 5.15 8.80 19.14
N LEU A 10 3.91 9.31 19.17
CA LEU A 10 2.81 8.71 18.42
C LEU A 10 3.09 8.73 16.91
N ARG A 11 3.56 9.86 16.38
CA ARG A 11 3.92 9.98 14.96
C ARG A 11 5.06 9.03 14.59
N GLY A 12 6.08 8.89 15.44
CA GLY A 12 7.17 7.93 15.25
C GLY A 12 6.65 6.49 15.18
N ARG A 13 5.81 6.08 16.13
CA ARG A 13 5.23 4.73 16.17
C ARG A 13 4.34 4.43 14.97
N VAL A 14 3.55 5.41 14.51
CA VAL A 14 2.74 5.29 13.30
C VAL A 14 3.62 5.17 12.06
N ALA A 15 4.67 5.99 11.95
CA ALA A 15 5.62 5.92 10.85
C ALA A 15 6.33 4.56 10.78
N GLU A 16 6.78 4.03 11.92
CA GLU A 16 7.40 2.70 12.00
C GLU A 16 6.43 1.59 11.60
N ALA A 17 5.16 1.67 12.03
CA ALA A 17 4.16 0.68 11.64
C ALA A 17 3.93 0.67 10.13
N PHE A 18 3.81 1.84 9.51
CA PHE A 18 3.67 1.96 8.07
C PHE A 18 4.94 1.57 7.31
N ALA A 19 6.14 1.83 7.84
CA ALA A 19 7.39 1.35 7.27
C ALA A 19 7.42 -0.19 7.22
N ARG A 20 7.03 -0.88 8.32
CA ARG A 20 6.95 -2.34 8.33
C ARG A 20 5.96 -2.89 7.30
N TRP A 21 4.81 -2.24 7.15
CA TRP A 21 3.82 -2.64 6.14
C TRP A 21 4.32 -2.39 4.72
N HIS A 22 4.98 -1.27 4.49
CA HIS A 22 5.63 -0.96 3.22
C HIS A 22 6.68 -2.02 2.86
N ASP A 23 7.56 -2.38 3.78
CA ASP A 23 8.59 -3.40 3.55
C ASP A 23 8.00 -4.78 3.25
N ALA A 24 6.92 -5.17 3.92
CA ALA A 24 6.23 -6.42 3.65
C ALA A 24 5.63 -6.45 2.23
N LEU A 25 4.97 -5.36 1.81
CA LEU A 25 4.46 -5.20 0.43
C LEU A 25 5.62 -5.18 -0.58
N LYS A 26 6.69 -4.45 -0.25
CA LYS A 26 8.07 -4.52 -0.73
C LYS A 26 8.43 -5.92 -1.24
N GLN A 27 8.62 -6.77 -0.26
CA GLN A 27 9.11 -8.13 -0.41
C GLN A 27 8.13 -8.99 -1.20
N ALA A 28 6.82 -8.81 -0.99
CA ALA A 28 5.80 -9.54 -1.74
C ALA A 28 5.86 -9.23 -3.25
N PHE A 29 5.91 -7.96 -3.64
CA PHE A 29 6.02 -7.58 -5.05
C PHE A 29 7.36 -7.97 -5.66
N ALA A 30 8.46 -7.85 -4.93
CA ALA A 30 9.76 -8.33 -5.38
C ALA A 30 9.76 -9.85 -5.64
N THR A 31 9.11 -10.62 -4.76
CA THR A 31 8.95 -12.08 -4.92
C THR A 31 8.08 -12.43 -6.13
N MET A 32 7.00 -11.68 -6.38
CA MET A 32 6.17 -11.87 -7.56
C MET A 32 6.96 -11.59 -8.85
N GLN A 33 7.73 -10.50 -8.87
CA GLN A 33 8.59 -10.15 -10.00
C GLN A 33 9.68 -11.20 -10.24
N SER A 34 10.36 -11.66 -9.19
CA SER A 34 11.41 -12.68 -9.32
C SER A 34 10.88 -14.03 -9.82
N ARG A 35 9.57 -14.28 -9.64
CA ARG A 35 8.86 -15.45 -10.17
C ARG A 35 8.27 -15.23 -11.56
N GLY A 36 8.50 -14.08 -12.18
CA GLY A 36 7.95 -13.73 -13.50
C GLY A 36 6.44 -13.44 -13.49
N LEU A 37 5.83 -13.22 -12.33
CA LEU A 37 4.40 -12.89 -12.21
C LEU A 37 4.11 -11.40 -12.48
N LEU A 38 5.13 -10.54 -12.34
CA LEU A 38 5.07 -9.11 -12.66
C LEU A 38 6.10 -8.77 -13.72
N SER A 39 5.82 -7.73 -14.49
CA SER A 39 6.76 -7.12 -15.44
C SER A 39 8.12 -6.84 -14.81
N VAL A 40 9.19 -7.03 -15.59
CA VAL A 40 10.55 -6.61 -15.20
C VAL A 40 10.63 -5.09 -14.98
N ASP A 41 9.75 -4.33 -15.65
CA ASP A 41 9.65 -2.87 -15.49
C ASP A 41 8.82 -2.47 -14.25
N ALA A 42 8.15 -3.44 -13.59
CA ALA A 42 7.47 -3.16 -12.34
C ALA A 42 8.50 -2.74 -11.28
N ARG A 43 8.22 -1.67 -10.54
CA ARG A 43 9.10 -1.21 -9.45
C ARG A 43 8.46 -1.59 -8.11
N PRO A 44 8.91 -2.67 -7.43
CA PRO A 44 8.25 -3.16 -6.22
C PRO A 44 8.07 -2.11 -5.13
N ASP A 45 9.08 -1.24 -4.96
CA ASP A 45 9.08 -0.17 -3.97
C ASP A 45 7.97 0.86 -4.22
N GLU A 46 7.80 1.28 -5.47
CA GLU A 46 6.73 2.20 -5.89
C GLU A 46 5.35 1.56 -5.77
N LEU A 47 5.23 0.26 -6.11
CA LEU A 47 3.99 -0.48 -5.96
C LEU A 47 3.57 -0.60 -4.49
N ALA A 48 4.52 -0.87 -3.60
CA ALA A 48 4.28 -0.92 -2.15
C ALA A 48 3.83 0.44 -1.61
N HIS A 49 4.53 1.52 -1.99
CA HIS A 49 4.20 2.87 -1.54
C HIS A 49 2.81 3.30 -2.03
N THR A 50 2.55 3.15 -3.33
CA THR A 50 1.26 3.50 -3.93
C THR A 50 0.12 2.67 -3.35
N ARG A 51 0.35 1.37 -3.09
CA ARG A 51 -0.66 0.51 -2.47
C ARG A 51 -0.98 0.96 -1.05
N LEU A 52 0.04 1.26 -0.25
CA LEU A 52 -0.15 1.73 1.11
C LEU A 52 -0.90 3.07 1.13
N ALA A 53 -0.53 4.01 0.26
CA ALA A 53 -1.21 5.30 0.11
C ALA A 53 -2.68 5.14 -0.28
N ALA A 54 -3.00 4.25 -1.24
CA ALA A 54 -4.38 3.97 -1.64
C ALA A 54 -5.22 3.42 -0.48
N ILE A 55 -4.66 2.49 0.33
CA ILE A 55 -5.34 1.94 1.50
C ILE A 55 -5.59 3.04 2.55
N GLN A 56 -4.57 3.83 2.88
CA GLN A 56 -4.72 4.87 3.91
C GLN A 56 -5.67 5.99 3.47
N GLY A 57 -5.62 6.40 2.19
CA GLY A 57 -6.57 7.36 1.63
C GLY A 57 -8.01 6.83 1.59
N GLY A 58 -8.18 5.57 1.19
CA GLY A 58 -9.48 4.90 1.21
C GLY A 58 -10.06 4.79 2.61
N TYR A 59 -9.22 4.46 3.61
CA TYR A 59 -9.65 4.40 5.01
C TYR A 59 -10.08 5.76 5.55
N LEU A 60 -9.29 6.80 5.29
CA LEU A 60 -9.58 8.17 5.72
C LEU A 60 -10.92 8.67 5.14
N LEU A 61 -11.12 8.51 3.83
CA LEU A 61 -12.36 8.93 3.16
C LEU A 61 -13.56 8.12 3.65
N SER A 62 -13.42 6.80 3.78
CA SER A 62 -14.50 5.96 4.30
C SER A 62 -14.92 6.34 5.73
N THR A 63 -13.95 6.71 6.57
CA THR A 63 -14.23 7.18 7.93
C THR A 63 -14.91 8.54 7.92
N ALA A 64 -14.44 9.47 7.08
CA ALA A 64 -14.98 10.82 6.99
C ALA A 64 -16.41 10.86 6.41
N GLU A 65 -16.68 10.01 5.40
CA GLU A 65 -17.97 9.92 4.72
C GLU A 65 -18.95 8.96 5.40
N GLN A 66 -18.49 8.20 6.40
CA GLN A 66 -19.25 7.11 7.04
C GLN A 66 -19.79 6.09 6.01
N ASP A 67 -19.01 5.84 4.96
CA ASP A 67 -19.34 4.95 3.85
C ASP A 67 -18.13 4.05 3.55
N VAL A 68 -18.36 2.76 3.30
CA VAL A 68 -17.30 1.81 2.93
C VAL A 68 -16.86 1.95 1.46
N LEU A 69 -17.66 2.60 0.61
CA LEU A 69 -17.40 2.67 -0.83
C LEU A 69 -16.04 3.30 -1.23
N PRO A 70 -15.54 4.37 -0.58
CA PRO A 70 -14.20 4.90 -0.88
C PRO A 70 -13.09 3.86 -0.74
N MET A 71 -13.10 3.07 0.34
CA MET A 71 -12.13 1.98 0.53
C MET A 71 -12.26 0.91 -0.55
N VAL A 72 -13.48 0.49 -0.88
CA VAL A 72 -13.73 -0.52 -1.94
C VAL A 72 -13.12 -0.06 -3.26
N ARG A 73 -13.42 1.17 -3.68
CA ARG A 73 -12.92 1.75 -4.93
C ARG A 73 -11.39 1.91 -4.93
N ALA A 74 -10.81 2.33 -3.81
CA ALA A 74 -9.36 2.46 -3.68
C ALA A 74 -8.65 1.12 -3.85
N LEU A 75 -9.18 0.05 -3.24
CA LEU A 75 -8.66 -1.30 -3.40
C LEU A 75 -8.83 -1.83 -4.83
N GLU A 76 -10.00 -1.64 -5.43
CA GLU A 76 -10.28 -2.03 -6.82
C GLU A 76 -9.30 -1.40 -7.81
N LEU A 77 -9.06 -0.08 -7.69
CA LEU A 77 -8.12 0.63 -8.54
C LEU A 77 -6.69 0.11 -8.34
N ALA A 78 -6.29 -0.07 -7.07
CA ALA A 78 -4.96 -0.57 -6.76
C ALA A 78 -4.75 -2.00 -7.32
N PHE A 79 -5.76 -2.88 -7.25
CA PHE A 79 -5.71 -4.20 -7.88
C PHE A 79 -5.69 -4.14 -9.40
N THR A 80 -6.48 -3.27 -10.01
CA THR A 80 -6.48 -3.06 -11.46
C THR A 80 -5.10 -2.65 -11.94
N ARG A 81 -4.44 -1.71 -11.25
CA ARG A 81 -3.07 -1.30 -11.56
C ARG A 81 -2.08 -2.45 -11.42
N LEU A 82 -2.15 -3.23 -10.35
CA LEU A 82 -1.28 -4.40 -10.18
C LEU A 82 -1.48 -5.44 -11.29
N ARG A 83 -2.73 -5.73 -11.66
CA ARG A 83 -3.07 -6.66 -12.75
C ARG A 83 -2.56 -6.17 -14.11
N SER A 84 -2.57 -4.85 -14.35
CA SER A 84 -2.01 -4.28 -15.60
C SER A 84 -0.50 -4.51 -15.75
N LEU A 85 0.19 -4.78 -14.64
CA LEU A 85 1.62 -5.10 -14.61
C LEU A 85 1.89 -6.60 -14.51
N ALA A 86 0.84 -7.41 -14.35
CA ALA A 86 0.97 -8.86 -14.24
C ALA A 86 1.13 -9.48 -15.63
N HIS A 87 1.92 -10.55 -15.71
CA HIS A 87 1.98 -11.38 -16.90
C HIS A 87 0.90 -12.46 -16.84
N ALA A 88 0.32 -12.82 -17.99
CA ALA A 88 -0.48 -14.04 -18.07
C ALA A 88 0.44 -15.23 -17.69
N PRO A 89 -0.02 -16.18 -16.86
CA PRO A 89 0.80 -17.31 -16.46
C PRO A 89 1.24 -18.09 -17.70
N ALA A 90 2.54 -18.39 -17.79
CA ALA A 90 3.03 -19.38 -18.75
C ALA A 90 2.33 -20.71 -18.42
N ARG A 91 1.56 -21.22 -19.38
CA ARG A 91 0.85 -22.50 -19.27
C ARG A 91 1.81 -23.68 -19.25
#